data_AF-A0A932MS00-F1
#
_entry.id   AF-A0A932MS00-F1
#
_cell.length_a   1.000
_cell.length_b   1.000
_cell.length_c   1.000
_cell.angle_alpha   90.00
_cell.angle_beta   90.00
_cell.angle_gamma   90.00
#
_symmetry.space_group_name_H-M   'P 1'
#
loop_
_entity.id
_entity.type
_entity.pdbx_description
1 polymer ?
#
loop_
_entity_poly.entity_id
_entity_poly.type
_entity_poly.pdbx_seq_one_letter_code
_entity_poly.pdbx_strand_id
1 'polypeptide(L)'
;MKRVFLVQTATLILGGVFLATSLLQCRKAGDLVQQLDRTYTGSADSSVYASFYETNTVVPADGTPDVNDLIKFRGVKTVIHEYCGTSNCHGGPISPKFDSYAQVMKFVTAGHPESSKLWEYITTNDFDKAMPPVASGHELSESDKGLIYNWIRNGAKERPDLADFRPAAIHLINNGCGSANCHNQATATGGWARKGLLGALTSSDTTQYTYINPVTGAVTVYCQLSNKTLRDQVWIAYKDSVKKFYSDTLAFASFRPYKTLSTPVSSLSTRGPLQNYDDILMDIRYPKSVRSNSSVQYTDPVTLKQYYVKGNNLNATSSLVSRIDSTLLLANPFTGVFAGSHQGDMAYGDGGLKPNEVALIKAWYFADPNIPDVWKYGQNNAGIYKYRKTGTIIRH
;
A
#
# COMPACT_ATOMS: atom_id res chain seq x y z
N MET A 1 -28.01 16.18 78.32
CA MET A 1 -27.78 14.85 77.71
C MET A 1 -28.67 14.50 76.50
N LYS A 2 -29.34 15.45 75.81
CA LYS A 2 -30.17 15.15 74.61
C LYS A 2 -29.54 15.54 73.25
N ARG A 3 -28.47 16.33 73.22
CA ARG A 3 -27.86 16.83 71.97
C ARG A 3 -26.87 15.86 71.31
N VAL A 4 -26.28 14.94 72.08
CA VAL A 4 -25.25 14.00 71.56
C VAL A 4 -25.88 12.88 70.72
N PHE A 5 -27.10 12.45 71.05
CA PHE A 5 -27.83 11.41 70.31
C PHE A 5 -28.21 11.84 68.89
N LEU A 6 -28.61 13.10 68.70
CA LEU A 6 -29.06 13.62 67.40
C LEU A 6 -27.92 13.72 66.38
N VAL A 7 -26.71 14.05 66.83
CA VAL A 7 -25.53 14.14 65.96
C VAL A 7 -25.09 12.75 65.49
N GLN A 8 -25.02 11.77 66.39
CA GLN A 8 -24.63 10.39 66.04
C GLN A 8 -25.62 9.73 65.07
N THR A 9 -26.93 9.94 65.26
CA THR A 9 -27.94 9.42 64.34
C THR A 9 -27.88 10.10 62.97
N ALA A 10 -27.64 11.42 62.92
CA ALA A 10 -27.48 12.14 61.66
C ALA A 10 -26.25 11.68 60.87
N THR A 11 -25.11 11.44 61.55
CA THR A 11 -23.89 10.95 60.89
C THR A 11 -24.02 9.53 60.36
N LEU A 12 -24.73 8.64 61.05
CA LEU A 12 -25.01 7.28 60.57
C LEU A 12 -25.95 7.27 59.36
N ILE A 13 -26.98 8.13 59.35
CA ILE A 13 -27.90 8.25 58.22
C ILE A 13 -27.18 8.87 57.01
N LEU A 14 -26.42 9.96 57.20
CA LEU A 14 -25.65 10.58 56.12
C LEU A 14 -24.55 9.65 55.59
N GLY A 15 -23.86 8.90 56.46
CA GLY A 15 -22.89 7.89 56.05
C GLY A 15 -23.54 6.74 55.26
N GLY A 16 -24.72 6.28 55.68
CA GLY A 16 -25.50 5.26 54.97
C GLY A 16 -26.02 5.75 53.62
N VAL A 17 -26.47 7.00 53.53
CA VAL A 17 -26.89 7.63 52.26
C VAL A 17 -25.69 7.85 51.34
N PHE A 18 -24.53 8.22 51.85
CA PHE A 18 -23.30 8.38 51.06
C PHE A 18 -22.80 7.03 50.51
N LEU A 19 -22.82 5.98 51.32
CA LEU A 19 -22.53 4.60 50.86
C LEU A 19 -23.55 4.11 49.84
N ALA A 20 -24.85 4.31 50.06
CA ALA A 20 -25.90 3.90 49.13
C ALA A 20 -25.85 4.69 47.80
N THR A 21 -25.54 5.99 47.84
CA THR A 21 -25.38 6.82 46.63
C THR A 21 -24.08 6.50 45.89
N SER A 22 -22.99 6.16 46.59
CA SER A 22 -21.75 5.67 45.96
C SER A 22 -21.95 4.31 45.26
N LEU A 23 -22.81 3.43 45.82
CA LEU A 23 -23.21 2.16 45.19
C LEU A 23 -24.17 2.36 44.00
N LEU A 24 -24.95 3.45 43.97
CA LEU A 24 -25.81 3.82 42.84
C LEU A 24 -25.04 4.52 41.71
N GLN A 25 -23.96 5.24 42.01
CA GLN A 25 -23.10 5.91 41.02
C GLN A 25 -22.12 4.96 40.30
N CYS A 26 -21.97 3.71 40.76
CA CYS A 26 -21.12 2.70 40.14
C CYS A 26 -21.91 1.52 39.56
N ARG A 27 -23.05 1.78 38.90
CA ARG A 27 -23.66 0.77 38.01
C ARG A 27 -23.05 0.89 36.62
N LYS A 28 -22.80 -0.25 35.97
CA LYS A 28 -22.26 -0.38 34.59
C LYS A 28 -23.12 0.31 33.51
N ALA A 29 -24.24 0.92 33.88
CA ALA A 29 -25.19 1.61 33.02
C ALA A 29 -25.45 3.02 33.57
N GLY A 30 -24.66 3.99 33.12
CA GLY A 30 -25.02 5.41 33.19
C GLY A 30 -25.73 5.84 31.90
N ASP A 31 -26.43 6.97 31.90
CA ASP A 31 -27.19 7.46 30.74
C ASP A 31 -26.30 7.67 29.49
N LEU A 32 -25.00 7.95 29.68
CA LEU A 32 -24.01 8.06 28.60
C LEU A 32 -23.73 6.72 27.89
N VAL A 33 -23.94 5.59 28.55
CA VAL A 33 -23.73 4.25 27.98
C VAL A 33 -24.93 3.83 27.12
N GLN A 34 -26.13 4.36 27.38
CA GLN A 34 -27.34 4.00 26.63
C GLN A 34 -27.32 4.49 25.16
N GLN A 35 -26.45 5.44 24.83
CA GLN A 35 -26.28 5.97 23.46
C GLN A 35 -25.05 5.39 22.73
N LEU A 36 -24.29 4.51 23.38
CA LEU A 36 -23.12 3.89 22.76
C LEU A 36 -23.55 2.79 21.79
N ASP A 37 -23.31 2.99 20.50
CA ASP A 37 -23.43 1.94 19.49
C ASP A 37 -22.03 1.41 19.14
N ARG A 38 -21.83 0.11 19.39
CA ARG A 38 -20.56 -0.58 19.16
C ARG A 38 -20.52 -1.33 17.82
N THR A 39 -21.61 -1.29 17.07
CA THR A 39 -21.72 -1.95 15.76
C THR A 39 -20.62 -1.44 14.82
N TYR A 40 -19.91 -2.35 14.16
CA TYR A 40 -19.01 -2.00 13.06
C TYR A 40 -19.84 -1.75 11.80
N THR A 41 -19.68 -0.59 11.20
CA THR A 41 -20.42 -0.17 10.00
C THR A 41 -19.59 -0.28 8.72
N GLY A 42 -18.27 -0.49 8.86
CA GLY A 42 -17.39 -0.76 7.74
C GLY A 42 -17.61 -2.14 7.12
N SER A 43 -16.86 -2.42 6.06
CA SER A 43 -16.88 -3.69 5.32
C SER A 43 -15.48 -4.30 5.22
N ALA A 44 -15.39 -5.50 4.64
CA ALA A 44 -14.12 -6.09 4.30
C ALA A 44 -13.38 -5.21 3.28
N ASP A 45 -12.16 -4.82 3.60
CA ASP A 45 -11.28 -4.05 2.73
C ASP A 45 -9.92 -4.72 2.61
N SER A 46 -9.74 -5.45 1.51
CA SER A 46 -8.49 -6.11 1.18
C SER A 46 -7.31 -5.15 0.97
N SER A 47 -7.57 -3.85 0.74
CA SER A 47 -6.51 -2.85 0.58
C SER A 47 -5.86 -2.45 1.91
N VAL A 48 -6.48 -2.79 3.04
CA VAL A 48 -5.89 -2.60 4.36
C VAL A 48 -4.94 -3.76 4.65
N TYR A 49 -3.66 -3.45 4.81
CA TYR A 49 -2.70 -4.42 5.33
C TYR A 49 -3.00 -4.72 6.80
N ALA A 50 -3.57 -5.90 7.05
CA ALA A 50 -3.97 -6.36 8.36
C ALA A 50 -3.14 -7.58 8.78
N SER A 51 -2.33 -7.42 9.82
CA SER A 51 -1.43 -8.47 10.29
C SER A 51 -1.47 -8.61 11.81
N PHE A 52 -1.14 -9.80 12.31
CA PHE A 52 -1.16 -10.04 13.76
C PHE A 52 -0.08 -9.23 14.49
N TYR A 53 1.17 -9.36 14.08
CA TYR A 53 2.31 -8.63 14.67
C TYR A 53 2.51 -7.26 14.01
N GLU A 54 3.05 -6.29 14.74
CA GLU A 54 3.29 -4.95 14.17
C GLU A 54 4.38 -4.92 13.10
N THR A 55 5.27 -5.91 13.13
CA THR A 55 6.44 -5.96 12.27
C THR A 55 6.51 -7.27 11.51
N ASN A 56 6.68 -7.17 10.19
CA ASN A 56 7.07 -8.27 9.33
C ASN A 56 8.32 -7.88 8.52
N THR A 57 9.27 -8.81 8.39
CA THR A 57 10.49 -8.58 7.62
C THR A 57 10.28 -9.08 6.19
N VAL A 58 10.69 -8.27 5.21
CA VAL A 58 10.60 -8.63 3.79
C VAL A 58 11.59 -9.75 3.48
N VAL A 59 11.18 -10.74 2.69
CA VAL A 59 12.05 -11.80 2.15
C VAL A 59 12.27 -11.43 0.68
N PRO A 60 13.31 -10.66 0.31
CA PRO A 60 14.67 -10.63 0.86
C PRO A 60 14.98 -9.37 1.69
N ALA A 61 15.65 -9.55 2.82
CA ALA A 61 16.21 -8.49 3.65
C ALA A 61 17.68 -8.77 3.94
N ASP A 62 18.43 -7.72 4.27
CA ASP A 62 19.77 -7.85 4.83
C ASP A 62 19.76 -8.62 6.17
N GLY A 63 20.92 -9.15 6.57
CA GLY A 63 21.09 -9.78 7.88
C GLY A 63 20.77 -8.84 9.06
N THR A 64 20.83 -7.53 8.83
CA THR A 64 20.19 -6.50 9.66
C THR A 64 19.24 -5.70 8.78
N PRO A 65 17.93 -5.98 8.84
CA PRO A 65 16.94 -5.32 7.98
C PRO A 65 16.99 -3.79 8.12
N ASP A 66 17.00 -3.07 7.00
CA ASP A 66 16.93 -1.61 6.99
C ASP A 66 15.48 -1.13 7.14
N VAL A 67 15.26 0.18 7.23
CA VAL A 67 13.93 0.79 7.42
C VAL A 67 12.93 0.39 6.32
N ASN A 68 13.40 0.15 5.10
CA ASN A 68 12.59 -0.26 3.95
C ASN A 68 12.46 -1.79 3.80
N ASP A 69 12.98 -2.57 4.75
CA ASP A 69 12.84 -4.03 4.81
C ASP A 69 11.89 -4.49 5.92
N LEU A 70 11.35 -3.55 6.69
CA LEU A 70 10.45 -3.82 7.80
C LEU A 70 9.08 -3.22 7.50
N ILE A 71 8.11 -4.10 7.23
CA ILE A 71 6.71 -3.75 7.18
C ILE A 71 6.26 -3.45 8.61
N LYS A 72 6.15 -2.17 8.94
CA LYS A 72 5.72 -1.69 10.26
C LYS A 72 4.37 -1.03 10.19
N PHE A 73 3.32 -1.74 10.58
CA PHE A 73 1.96 -1.22 10.69
C PHE A 73 1.41 -1.58 12.07
N ARG A 74 0.39 -0.85 12.52
CA ARG A 74 -0.34 -1.24 13.72
C ARG A 74 -0.89 -2.66 13.50
N GLY A 75 -0.57 -3.58 14.41
CA GLY A 75 -0.96 -4.98 14.32
C GLY A 75 -2.13 -5.30 15.25
N VAL A 76 -2.84 -6.40 14.98
CA VAL A 76 -3.92 -6.88 15.85
C VAL A 76 -3.43 -7.12 17.27
N LYS A 77 -2.19 -7.61 17.45
CA LYS A 77 -1.59 -7.79 18.76
C LYS A 77 -1.59 -6.48 19.56
N THR A 78 -1.18 -5.36 18.97
CA THR A 78 -1.19 -4.05 19.65
C THR A 78 -2.58 -3.68 20.09
N VAL A 79 -3.56 -3.78 19.18
CA VAL A 79 -4.96 -3.43 19.47
C VAL A 79 -5.49 -4.29 20.63
N ILE A 80 -5.27 -5.61 20.57
CA ILE A 80 -5.71 -6.51 21.63
C ILE A 80 -5.03 -6.19 22.96
N HIS A 81 -3.73 -5.90 22.98
CA HIS A 81 -3.03 -5.52 24.22
C HIS A 81 -3.52 -4.18 24.79
N GLU A 82 -3.73 -3.19 23.93
CA GLU A 82 -4.14 -1.84 24.33
C GLU A 82 -5.54 -1.82 24.95
N TYR A 83 -6.48 -2.58 24.37
CA TYR A 83 -7.87 -2.56 24.79
C TYR A 83 -8.23 -3.70 25.75
N CYS A 84 -7.70 -4.91 25.54
CA CYS A 84 -8.14 -6.11 26.26
C CYS A 84 -7.04 -6.68 27.19
N GLY A 85 -5.80 -6.71 26.69
CA GLY A 85 -4.62 -7.32 27.31
C GLY A 85 -3.88 -6.40 28.28
N THR A 86 -4.58 -5.45 28.91
CA THR A 86 -3.99 -4.56 29.91
C THR A 86 -3.67 -5.31 31.20
N SER A 87 -2.78 -4.76 32.03
CA SER A 87 -2.33 -5.36 33.30
C SER A 87 -3.44 -5.56 34.33
N ASN A 88 -4.60 -4.94 34.15
CA ASN A 88 -5.76 -5.08 35.03
C ASN A 88 -6.80 -6.06 34.49
N CYS A 89 -6.66 -6.48 33.22
CA CYS A 89 -7.61 -7.32 32.51
C CYS A 89 -6.94 -8.60 32.01
N HIS A 90 -6.99 -8.88 30.70
CA HIS A 90 -6.51 -10.12 30.11
C HIS A 90 -4.97 -10.21 29.99
N GLY A 91 -4.23 -9.15 30.30
CA GLY A 91 -2.78 -9.19 30.56
C GLY A 91 -2.43 -9.26 32.04
N GLY A 92 -3.46 -9.32 32.91
CA GLY A 92 -3.37 -9.11 34.35
C GLY A 92 -3.75 -10.34 35.17
N PRO A 93 -4.69 -10.25 36.12
CA PRO A 93 -5.20 -11.42 36.87
C PRO A 93 -6.31 -12.18 36.13
N ILE A 94 -6.94 -11.59 35.11
CA ILE A 94 -8.14 -12.17 34.46
C ILE A 94 -7.73 -13.18 33.39
N SER A 95 -8.39 -14.35 33.37
CA SER A 95 -8.30 -15.34 32.29
C SER A 95 -9.49 -15.22 31.34
N PRO A 96 -9.35 -15.55 30.05
CA PRO A 96 -8.15 -16.02 29.33
C PRO A 96 -7.08 -14.93 29.16
N LYS A 97 -5.85 -15.32 28.80
CA LYS A 97 -4.74 -14.41 28.41
C LYS A 97 -4.72 -14.15 26.90
N PHE A 98 -4.16 -13.02 26.49
CA PHE A 98 -4.03 -12.61 25.08
C PHE A 98 -2.62 -12.14 24.69
N ASP A 99 -1.59 -12.80 25.20
CA ASP A 99 -0.19 -12.41 25.01
C ASP A 99 0.44 -12.96 23.71
N SER A 100 -0.23 -13.94 23.09
CA SER A 100 0.28 -14.67 21.93
C SER A 100 -0.78 -14.92 20.87
N TYR A 101 -0.33 -15.14 19.63
CA TYR A 101 -1.17 -15.52 18.50
C TYR A 101 -2.07 -16.72 18.84
N ALA A 102 -1.47 -17.80 19.37
CA ALA A 102 -2.18 -19.03 19.70
C ALA A 102 -3.27 -18.82 20.76
N GLN A 103 -3.12 -17.86 21.67
CA GLN A 103 -4.14 -17.54 22.66
C GLN A 103 -5.31 -16.75 22.05
N VAL A 104 -5.01 -15.75 21.22
CA VAL A 104 -6.05 -14.96 20.52
C VAL A 104 -6.85 -15.85 19.56
N MET A 105 -6.18 -16.77 18.86
CA MET A 105 -6.80 -17.68 17.90
C MET A 105 -7.84 -18.64 18.52
N LYS A 106 -7.83 -18.86 19.84
CA LYS A 106 -8.88 -19.64 20.53
C LYS A 106 -10.27 -18.99 20.41
N PHE A 107 -10.33 -17.70 20.10
CA PHE A 107 -11.56 -16.92 19.98
C PHE A 107 -11.83 -16.47 18.55
N VAL A 108 -11.02 -16.93 17.59
CA VAL A 108 -11.07 -16.50 16.19
C VAL A 108 -11.30 -17.71 15.30
N THR A 109 -12.32 -17.61 14.47
CA THR A 109 -12.56 -18.51 13.35
C THR A 109 -11.99 -17.85 12.10
N ALA A 110 -10.82 -18.31 11.66
CA ALA A 110 -10.14 -17.77 10.47
C ALA A 110 -11.09 -17.71 9.25
N GLY A 111 -11.10 -16.57 8.55
CA GLY A 111 -11.97 -16.31 7.39
C GLY A 111 -13.40 -15.90 7.74
N HIS A 112 -13.82 -16.07 9.00
CA HIS A 112 -15.21 -15.91 9.44
C HIS A 112 -15.31 -14.97 10.65
N PRO A 113 -15.24 -13.63 10.43
CA PRO A 113 -15.42 -12.65 11.50
C PRO A 113 -16.71 -12.85 12.28
N GLU A 114 -17.83 -13.04 11.58
CA GLU A 114 -19.16 -13.21 12.21
C GLU A 114 -19.28 -14.49 13.06
N SER A 115 -18.40 -15.47 12.87
CA SER A 115 -18.34 -16.71 13.66
C SER A 115 -17.22 -16.67 14.71
N SER A 116 -16.54 -15.54 14.87
CA SER A 116 -15.45 -15.37 15.82
C SER A 116 -15.95 -14.73 17.11
N LYS A 117 -15.73 -15.39 18.25
CA LYS A 117 -16.09 -14.85 19.57
C LYS A 117 -15.38 -13.54 19.88
N LEU A 118 -14.14 -13.39 19.43
CA LEU A 118 -13.40 -12.13 19.56
C LEU A 118 -14.17 -10.97 18.90
N TRP A 119 -14.67 -11.18 17.68
CA TRP A 119 -15.41 -10.18 16.93
C TRP A 119 -16.76 -9.85 17.57
N GLU A 120 -17.49 -10.87 18.01
CA GLU A 120 -18.74 -10.72 18.76
C GLU A 120 -18.52 -9.81 19.99
N TYR A 121 -17.50 -10.07 20.81
CA TYR A 121 -17.29 -9.31 22.04
C TYR A 121 -16.91 -7.85 21.81
N ILE A 122 -16.17 -7.53 20.74
CA ILE A 122 -15.76 -6.15 20.49
C ILE A 122 -16.85 -5.31 19.81
N THR A 123 -17.84 -5.94 19.18
CA THR A 123 -18.91 -5.26 18.42
C THR A 123 -20.30 -5.35 19.03
N THR A 124 -20.52 -6.24 20.00
CA THR A 124 -21.85 -6.43 20.61
C THR A 124 -22.34 -5.20 21.38
N ASN A 125 -23.65 -4.93 21.27
CA ASN A 125 -24.37 -3.96 22.10
C ASN A 125 -24.94 -4.58 23.39
N ASP A 126 -24.66 -5.86 23.64
CA ASP A 126 -24.85 -6.49 24.96
C ASP A 126 -23.67 -6.08 25.88
N PHE A 127 -23.84 -5.00 26.63
CA PHE A 127 -22.79 -4.40 27.46
C PHE A 127 -22.31 -5.29 28.61
N ASP A 128 -23.02 -6.37 28.94
CA ASP A 128 -22.56 -7.37 29.91
C ASP A 128 -21.54 -8.34 29.29
N LYS A 129 -21.62 -8.55 27.97
CA LYS A 129 -20.67 -9.37 27.21
C LYS A 129 -19.56 -8.56 26.55
N ALA A 130 -19.79 -7.26 26.34
CA ALA A 130 -18.90 -6.41 25.57
C ALA A 130 -17.49 -6.32 26.16
N MET A 131 -16.49 -6.43 25.29
CA MET A 131 -15.06 -6.31 25.63
C MET A 131 -14.40 -5.23 24.74
N PRO A 132 -13.65 -4.27 25.30
CA PRO A 132 -13.46 -4.04 26.72
C PRO A 132 -14.79 -3.73 27.40
N PRO A 133 -14.92 -3.99 28.71
CA PRO A 133 -16.13 -3.64 29.44
C PRO A 133 -16.41 -2.15 29.29
N VAL A 134 -17.65 -1.76 28.99
CA VAL A 134 -18.00 -0.35 28.75
C VAL A 134 -17.61 0.55 29.94
N ALA A 135 -17.71 0.03 31.16
CA ALA A 135 -17.30 0.73 32.38
C ALA A 135 -15.79 1.02 32.47
N SER A 136 -14.96 0.39 31.64
CA SER A 136 -13.54 0.75 31.53
C SER A 136 -13.31 2.10 30.84
N GLY A 137 -14.29 2.61 30.10
CA GLY A 137 -14.16 3.84 29.32
C GLY A 137 -13.24 3.70 28.10
N HIS A 138 -12.77 2.49 27.78
CA HIS A 138 -11.88 2.20 26.66
C HIS A 138 -12.64 1.47 25.55
N GLU A 139 -12.97 2.19 24.48
CA GLU A 139 -13.66 1.65 23.30
C GLU A 139 -12.73 1.60 22.08
N LEU A 140 -12.85 0.54 21.28
CA LEU A 140 -12.10 0.42 20.04
C LEU A 140 -12.63 1.43 19.01
N SER A 141 -11.71 2.08 18.30
CA SER A 141 -12.05 2.92 17.15
C SER A 141 -12.55 2.08 15.98
N GLU A 142 -13.27 2.70 15.04
CA GLU A 142 -13.72 2.02 13.81
C GLU A 142 -12.54 1.49 12.99
N SER A 143 -11.41 2.19 12.97
CA SER A 143 -10.21 1.73 12.26
C SER A 143 -9.58 0.49 12.89
N ASP A 144 -9.56 0.41 14.22
CA ASP A 144 -9.03 -0.75 14.94
C ASP A 144 -9.97 -1.97 14.84
N LYS A 145 -11.29 -1.73 14.85
CA LYS A 145 -12.28 -2.77 14.49
C LYS A 145 -12.06 -3.24 13.05
N GLY A 146 -11.89 -2.32 12.10
CA GLY A 146 -11.61 -2.66 10.70
C GLY A 146 -10.33 -3.46 10.52
N LEU A 147 -9.27 -3.15 11.28
CA LEU A 147 -8.02 -3.92 11.28
C LEU A 147 -8.25 -5.38 11.74
N ILE A 148 -8.95 -5.57 12.87
CA ILE A 148 -9.28 -6.90 13.39
C ILE A 148 -10.17 -7.65 12.40
N TYR A 149 -11.21 -7.00 11.88
CA TYR A 149 -12.13 -7.58 10.91
C TYR A 149 -11.39 -8.10 9.68
N ASN A 150 -10.55 -7.27 9.07
CA ASN A 150 -9.79 -7.63 7.87
C ASN A 150 -8.76 -8.72 8.16
N TRP A 151 -8.08 -8.68 9.30
CA TRP A 151 -7.16 -9.75 9.69
C TRP A 151 -7.89 -11.09 9.83
N ILE A 152 -9.04 -11.13 10.52
CA ILE A 152 -9.84 -12.36 10.64
C ILE A 152 -10.31 -12.82 9.26
N ARG A 153 -10.87 -11.89 8.47
CA ARG A 153 -11.41 -12.16 7.14
C ARG A 153 -10.35 -12.72 6.18
N ASN A 154 -9.11 -12.28 6.30
CA ASN A 154 -7.97 -12.74 5.51
C ASN A 154 -7.33 -14.02 6.08
N GLY A 155 -8.05 -14.78 6.91
CA GLY A 155 -7.62 -16.07 7.42
C GLY A 155 -6.84 -16.00 8.74
N ALA A 156 -6.83 -14.84 9.42
CA ALA A 156 -6.24 -14.63 10.73
C ALA A 156 -4.81 -15.17 10.83
N LYS A 157 -3.98 -14.96 9.80
CA LYS A 157 -2.64 -15.55 9.73
C LYS A 157 -1.72 -14.95 10.80
N GLU A 158 -0.81 -15.77 11.33
CA GLU A 158 0.22 -15.29 12.25
C GLU A 158 1.22 -14.37 11.53
N ARG A 159 1.60 -14.77 10.32
CA ARG A 159 2.45 -14.00 9.42
C ARG A 159 1.75 -13.82 8.08
N PRO A 160 1.71 -12.60 7.54
CA PRO A 160 1.09 -12.34 6.25
C PRO A 160 1.91 -12.91 5.10
N ASP A 161 1.23 -13.14 3.99
CA ASP A 161 1.80 -13.65 2.74
C ASP A 161 1.40 -12.76 1.55
N LEU A 162 1.66 -13.26 0.33
CA LEU A 162 1.35 -12.56 -0.91
C LEU A 162 -0.10 -12.09 -1.02
N ALA A 163 -1.07 -12.86 -0.51
CA ALA A 163 -2.48 -12.49 -0.58
C ALA A 163 -2.79 -11.26 0.31
N ASP A 164 -2.00 -11.05 1.35
CA ASP A 164 -2.09 -9.89 2.23
C ASP A 164 -1.26 -8.71 1.70
N PHE A 165 -0.10 -8.97 1.11
CA PHE A 165 0.77 -7.93 0.57
C PHE A 165 0.20 -7.28 -0.69
N ARG A 166 -0.26 -8.10 -1.65
CA ARG A 166 -0.64 -7.62 -2.99
C ARG A 166 -1.71 -6.54 -2.96
N PRO A 167 -2.93 -6.75 -2.44
CA PRO A 167 -3.98 -5.75 -2.57
C PRO A 167 -3.60 -4.43 -1.89
N ALA A 168 -2.95 -4.48 -0.72
CA ALA A 168 -2.48 -3.30 -0.02
C ALA A 168 -1.33 -2.58 -0.77
N ALA A 169 -0.34 -3.31 -1.29
CA ALA A 169 0.74 -2.73 -2.08
C ALA A 169 0.23 -2.08 -3.37
N ILE A 170 -0.69 -2.73 -4.09
CA ILE A 170 -1.29 -2.18 -5.31
C ILE A 170 -2.12 -0.95 -4.99
N HIS A 171 -2.88 -0.96 -3.90
CA HIS A 171 -3.61 0.22 -3.44
C HIS A 171 -2.67 1.38 -3.11
N LEU A 172 -1.57 1.13 -2.40
CA LEU A 172 -0.54 2.15 -2.13
C LEU A 172 0.07 2.72 -3.41
N ILE A 173 0.36 1.88 -4.41
CA ILE A 173 0.89 2.36 -5.70
C ILE A 173 -0.16 3.19 -6.45
N ASN A 174 -1.41 2.72 -6.50
CA ASN A 174 -2.49 3.42 -7.18
C ASN A 174 -2.76 4.78 -6.52
N ASN A 175 -2.83 4.82 -5.19
CA ASN A 175 -3.15 6.02 -4.41
C ASN A 175 -1.95 6.94 -4.17
N GLY A 176 -0.72 6.42 -4.19
CA GLY A 176 0.48 7.24 -4.07
C GLY A 176 0.90 7.78 -5.43
N CYS A 177 1.18 6.89 -6.38
CA CYS A 177 1.74 7.27 -7.67
C CYS A 177 0.66 7.69 -8.69
N GLY A 178 -0.52 7.05 -8.65
CA GLY A 178 -1.61 7.28 -9.61
C GLY A 178 -2.53 8.48 -9.28
N SER A 179 -2.57 8.93 -8.03
CA SER A 179 -3.57 9.88 -7.50
C SER A 179 -3.33 11.35 -7.84
N ALA A 180 -2.07 11.80 -7.96
CA ALA A 180 -1.72 13.19 -8.26
C ALA A 180 -1.78 13.55 -9.75
N ASN A 181 -2.58 12.81 -10.52
CA ASN A 181 -2.59 12.83 -11.97
C ASN A 181 -1.23 12.56 -12.64
N CYS A 182 -0.18 12.13 -11.93
CA CYS A 182 1.17 12.02 -12.48
C CYS A 182 1.40 10.68 -13.19
N HIS A 183 0.99 9.55 -12.59
CA HIS A 183 1.06 8.22 -13.18
C HIS A 183 -0.34 7.66 -13.44
N ASN A 184 -1.17 8.40 -14.16
CA ASN A 184 -2.45 7.90 -14.65
C ASN A 184 -2.53 7.91 -16.17
N GLN A 185 -3.51 7.18 -16.71
CA GLN A 185 -3.61 6.95 -18.14
C GLN A 185 -4.00 8.22 -18.89
N ALA A 186 -4.78 9.11 -18.27
CA ALA A 186 -5.14 10.38 -18.88
C ALA A 186 -3.89 11.24 -19.12
N THR A 187 -2.97 11.30 -18.16
CA THR A 187 -1.71 12.05 -18.31
C THR A 187 -0.73 11.35 -19.25
N ALA A 188 -0.67 10.01 -19.18
CA ALA A 188 0.17 9.23 -20.08
C ALA A 188 -0.19 9.45 -21.56
N THR A 189 -1.48 9.42 -21.85
CA THR A 189 -2.04 9.62 -23.20
C THR A 189 -2.16 11.10 -23.56
N GLY A 190 -2.32 12.01 -22.59
CA GLY A 190 -2.35 13.45 -22.79
C GLY A 190 -1.01 14.02 -23.27
N GLY A 191 0.11 13.45 -22.82
CA GLY A 191 1.41 13.79 -23.42
C GLY A 191 1.53 13.35 -24.89
N TRP A 192 0.89 12.25 -25.29
CA TRP A 192 0.81 11.83 -26.70
C TRP A 192 -0.11 12.75 -27.51
N ALA A 193 -1.24 13.14 -26.91
CA ALA A 193 -2.19 14.11 -27.46
C ALA A 193 -1.50 15.46 -27.75
N ARG A 194 -0.77 16.00 -26.77
CA ARG A 194 0.02 17.23 -26.91
C ARG A 194 1.06 17.16 -28.04
N LYS A 195 1.48 15.95 -28.41
CA LYS A 195 2.47 15.71 -29.46
C LYS A 195 1.85 15.36 -30.81
N GLY A 196 0.52 15.43 -30.94
CA GLY A 196 -0.18 15.14 -32.19
C GLY A 196 -0.12 13.67 -32.60
N LEU A 197 0.22 12.75 -31.68
CA LEU A 197 0.39 11.32 -32.00
C LEU A 197 -0.96 10.60 -32.20
N LEU A 198 -2.04 11.21 -31.72
CA LEU A 198 -3.39 10.64 -31.67
C LEU A 198 -4.28 11.11 -32.83
N GLY A 199 -3.72 11.79 -33.84
CA GLY A 199 -4.48 12.33 -34.97
C GLY A 199 -5.18 13.64 -34.63
N ALA A 200 -6.28 13.93 -35.31
CA ALA A 200 -7.08 15.13 -35.07
C ALA A 200 -7.79 15.02 -33.71
N LEU A 201 -7.49 15.97 -32.82
CA LEU A 201 -8.14 16.13 -31.53
C LEU A 201 -8.89 17.45 -31.51
N THR A 202 -10.01 17.49 -30.81
CA THR A 202 -10.75 18.70 -30.49
C THR A 202 -10.29 19.28 -29.16
N SER A 203 -10.58 20.55 -28.88
CA SER A 203 -10.22 21.18 -27.61
C SER A 203 -10.86 20.49 -26.40
N SER A 204 -12.02 19.84 -26.56
CA SER A 204 -12.69 19.08 -25.50
C SER A 204 -12.06 17.71 -25.23
N ASP A 205 -11.18 17.22 -26.10
CA ASP A 205 -10.55 15.91 -25.89
C ASP A 205 -9.46 15.96 -24.82
N THR A 206 -8.90 17.14 -24.53
CA THR A 206 -7.78 17.31 -23.59
C THR A 206 -8.06 18.34 -22.51
N THR A 207 -7.53 18.11 -21.32
CA THR A 207 -7.44 19.14 -20.25
C THR A 207 -5.98 19.30 -19.81
N GLN A 208 -5.73 20.24 -18.91
CA GLN A 208 -4.42 20.44 -18.31
C GLN A 208 -4.54 20.57 -16.80
N TYR A 209 -3.49 20.18 -16.09
CA TYR A 209 -3.32 20.49 -14.68
C TYR A 209 -1.89 20.97 -14.41
N THR A 210 -1.72 21.70 -13.32
CA THR A 210 -0.42 22.21 -12.88
C THR A 210 0.01 21.49 -11.62
N TYR A 211 1.21 20.93 -11.64
CA TYR A 211 1.89 20.41 -10.46
C TYR A 211 2.92 21.42 -9.99
N ILE A 212 2.97 21.67 -8.68
CA ILE A 212 3.98 22.49 -8.03
C ILE A 212 4.74 21.56 -7.10
N ASN A 213 6.02 21.34 -7.37
CA ASN A 213 6.85 20.50 -6.53
C ASN A 213 6.94 21.14 -5.12
N PRO A 214 6.54 20.43 -4.05
CA PRO A 214 6.43 21.03 -2.71
C PRO A 214 7.79 21.36 -2.09
N VAL A 215 8.88 20.77 -2.59
CA VAL A 215 10.24 20.96 -2.06
C VAL A 215 10.96 22.11 -2.78
N THR A 216 10.82 22.19 -4.09
CA THR A 216 11.58 23.12 -4.95
C THR A 216 10.75 24.29 -5.47
N GLY A 217 9.42 24.21 -5.36
CA GLY A 217 8.49 25.17 -5.98
C GLY A 217 8.41 25.04 -7.51
N ALA A 218 9.10 24.07 -8.12
CA ALA A 218 9.13 23.91 -9.57
C ALA A 218 7.72 23.62 -10.13
N VAL A 219 7.30 24.43 -11.10
CA VAL A 219 5.99 24.32 -11.75
C VAL A 219 6.09 23.46 -13.00
N THR A 220 5.25 22.43 -13.10
CA THR A 220 5.12 21.59 -14.29
C THR A 220 3.68 21.54 -14.76
N VAL A 221 3.43 21.87 -16.03
CA VAL A 221 2.11 21.76 -16.66
C VAL A 221 1.99 20.45 -17.41
N TYR A 222 0.96 19.68 -17.06
CA TYR A 222 0.67 18.39 -17.65
C TYR A 222 -0.59 18.46 -18.50
N CYS A 223 -0.54 17.84 -19.68
CA CYS A 223 -1.71 17.61 -20.53
C CYS A 223 -2.33 16.25 -20.19
N GLN A 224 -3.65 16.20 -20.14
CA GLN A 224 -4.43 14.99 -19.95
C GLN A 224 -5.36 14.78 -21.15
N LEU A 225 -5.53 13.52 -21.56
CA LEU A 225 -6.56 13.13 -22.50
C LEU A 225 -7.83 12.79 -21.71
N SER A 226 -8.78 13.72 -21.75
CA SER A 226 -10.01 13.72 -20.94
C SER A 226 -11.14 12.94 -21.60
N ASN A 227 -11.09 12.79 -22.92
CA ASN A 227 -11.98 11.88 -23.64
C ASN A 227 -11.67 10.43 -23.25
N LYS A 228 -12.51 9.87 -22.37
CA LYS A 228 -12.34 8.50 -21.83
C LYS A 228 -12.32 7.43 -22.92
N THR A 229 -13.21 7.52 -23.91
CA THR A 229 -13.29 6.51 -24.98
C THR A 229 -11.99 6.48 -25.78
N LEU A 230 -11.54 7.64 -26.25
CA LEU A 230 -10.30 7.74 -27.00
C LEU A 230 -9.08 7.34 -26.15
N ARG A 231 -9.05 7.79 -24.88
CA ARG A 231 -8.01 7.44 -23.92
C ARG A 231 -7.89 5.94 -23.69
N ASP A 232 -9.00 5.23 -23.51
CA ASP A 232 -9.00 3.79 -23.29
C ASP A 232 -8.56 3.05 -24.55
N GLN A 233 -9.06 3.47 -25.71
CA GLN A 233 -8.65 2.91 -27.00
C GLN A 233 -7.14 3.04 -27.24
N VAL A 234 -6.56 4.23 -27.10
CA VAL A 234 -5.14 4.45 -27.41
C VAL A 234 -4.21 3.79 -26.39
N TRP A 235 -4.62 3.75 -25.12
CA TRP A 235 -3.82 3.08 -24.09
C TRP A 235 -3.80 1.57 -24.31
N ILE A 236 -4.95 0.94 -24.58
CA ILE A 236 -5.03 -0.49 -24.88
C ILE A 236 -4.16 -0.83 -26.09
N ALA A 237 -4.29 -0.08 -27.19
CA ALA A 237 -3.48 -0.29 -28.39
C ALA A 237 -1.97 -0.18 -28.10
N TYR A 238 -1.57 0.78 -27.26
CA TYR A 238 -0.17 0.92 -26.82
C TYR A 238 0.29 -0.28 -25.98
N LYS A 239 -0.51 -0.72 -25.00
CA LYS A 239 -0.18 -1.89 -24.17
C LYS A 239 0.05 -3.13 -25.01
N ASP A 240 -0.86 -3.39 -25.96
CA ASP A 240 -0.77 -4.54 -26.87
C ASP A 240 0.48 -4.46 -27.75
N SER A 241 0.79 -3.27 -28.27
CA SER A 241 1.98 -3.01 -29.08
C SER A 241 3.27 -3.25 -28.29
N VAL A 242 3.39 -2.75 -27.06
CA VAL A 242 4.56 -2.99 -26.19
C VAL A 242 4.69 -4.47 -25.84
N LYS A 243 3.58 -5.11 -25.43
CA LYS A 243 3.56 -6.53 -25.05
C LYS A 243 4.01 -7.41 -26.23
N LYS A 244 3.56 -7.12 -27.45
CA LYS A 244 3.96 -7.83 -28.69
C LYS A 244 5.40 -7.56 -29.10
N PHE A 245 5.84 -6.30 -29.03
CA PHE A 245 7.20 -5.93 -29.43
C PHE A 245 8.26 -6.68 -28.62
N TYR A 246 8.05 -6.81 -27.30
CA TYR A 246 9.01 -7.46 -26.41
C TYR A 246 8.75 -8.96 -26.18
N SER A 247 7.71 -9.54 -26.78
CA SER A 247 7.54 -11.00 -26.83
C SER A 247 8.37 -11.66 -27.94
N ASP A 248 9.26 -10.89 -28.58
CA ASP A 248 10.37 -11.31 -29.46
C ASP A 248 10.06 -12.45 -30.45
N THR A 249 9.27 -12.12 -31.49
CA THR A 249 9.31 -12.90 -32.73
C THR A 249 9.68 -11.98 -33.89
N LEU A 250 10.38 -12.49 -34.90
CA LEU A 250 10.66 -11.77 -36.15
C LEU A 250 9.38 -11.17 -36.78
N ALA A 251 8.23 -11.81 -36.56
CA ALA A 251 6.92 -11.34 -37.02
C ALA A 251 6.42 -10.08 -36.29
N PHE A 252 6.98 -9.72 -35.13
CA PHE A 252 6.52 -8.61 -34.30
C PHE A 252 7.39 -7.34 -34.36
N ALA A 253 8.42 -7.32 -35.20
CA ALA A 253 9.31 -6.17 -35.40
C ALA A 253 8.57 -4.89 -35.86
N SER A 254 7.37 -5.03 -36.43
CA SER A 254 6.48 -3.94 -36.86
C SER A 254 5.61 -3.36 -35.73
N PHE A 255 5.47 -4.04 -34.58
CA PHE A 255 4.64 -3.61 -33.44
C PHE A 255 5.32 -2.58 -32.53
N ARG A 256 6.27 -1.81 -33.03
CA ARG A 256 7.03 -0.85 -32.22
C ARG A 256 6.08 0.08 -31.46
N PRO A 257 6.22 0.18 -30.12
CA PRO A 257 5.33 0.91 -29.21
C PRO A 257 4.74 2.17 -29.85
N TYR A 258 3.46 2.05 -30.21
CA TYR A 258 2.65 2.87 -31.12
C TYR A 258 3.14 4.30 -31.45
N LYS A 259 4.13 4.40 -32.35
CA LYS A 259 4.68 5.62 -32.99
C LYS A 259 5.76 6.35 -32.17
N THR A 260 6.96 6.32 -32.74
CA THR A 260 8.06 7.29 -32.63
C THR A 260 7.87 8.35 -31.54
N LEU A 261 8.50 8.14 -30.38
CA LEU A 261 8.69 9.22 -29.42
C LEU A 261 9.62 10.24 -30.10
N SER A 262 9.03 11.23 -30.78
CA SER A 262 9.80 12.20 -31.55
C SER A 262 10.68 13.03 -30.62
N THR A 263 11.95 13.23 -30.97
CA THR A 263 12.80 14.19 -30.27
C THR A 263 12.62 15.61 -30.80
N PRO A 264 12.82 16.65 -29.99
CA PRO A 264 13.00 16.60 -28.54
C PRO A 264 11.63 16.84 -27.87
N VAL A 265 10.98 15.79 -27.37
CA VAL A 265 10.12 16.02 -26.21
C VAL A 265 11.06 16.17 -25.03
N SER A 266 10.88 17.20 -24.22
CA SER A 266 11.46 17.31 -22.88
C SER A 266 11.59 15.93 -22.22
N SER A 267 12.59 15.72 -21.37
CA SER A 267 12.81 14.56 -20.46
C SER A 267 11.55 13.85 -19.90
N LEU A 268 10.40 14.54 -19.91
CA LEU A 268 9.03 14.14 -19.64
C LEU A 268 8.32 13.30 -20.72
N SER A 269 8.99 12.41 -21.45
CA SER A 269 8.27 11.32 -22.15
C SER A 269 7.36 10.62 -21.13
N THR A 270 6.08 10.46 -21.43
CA THR A 270 5.04 10.31 -20.41
C THR A 270 5.29 9.15 -19.45
N ARG A 271 5.15 9.43 -18.14
CA ARG A 271 5.12 8.43 -17.07
C ARG A 271 3.97 7.47 -17.40
N GLY A 272 4.23 6.16 -17.42
CA GLY A 272 3.17 5.17 -17.64
C GLY A 272 2.17 5.19 -16.48
N PRO A 273 0.90 4.80 -16.71
CA PRO A 273 -0.07 4.69 -15.65
C PRO A 273 0.31 3.60 -14.65
N LEU A 274 -0.11 3.79 -13.41
CA LEU A 274 0.00 2.85 -12.31
C LEU A 274 -1.37 2.76 -11.60
N GLN A 275 -2.47 2.72 -12.36
CA GLN A 275 -3.84 2.79 -11.82
C GLN A 275 -4.42 1.43 -11.45
N ASN A 276 -3.87 0.36 -12.02
CA ASN A 276 -4.35 -1.00 -11.83
C ASN A 276 -3.18 -1.98 -11.95
N TYR A 277 -3.45 -3.22 -11.57
CA TYR A 277 -2.48 -4.28 -11.53
C TYR A 277 -1.81 -4.59 -12.88
N ASP A 278 -2.58 -4.58 -13.99
CA ASP A 278 -2.02 -4.83 -15.34
C ASP A 278 -1.08 -3.69 -15.78
N ASP A 279 -1.44 -2.44 -15.50
CA ASP A 279 -0.57 -1.29 -15.79
C ASP A 279 0.73 -1.35 -14.97
N ILE A 280 0.64 -1.74 -13.70
CA ILE A 280 1.81 -1.90 -12.82
C ILE A 280 2.70 -3.06 -13.31
N LEU A 281 2.13 -4.22 -13.64
CA LEU A 281 2.90 -5.34 -14.20
C LEU A 281 3.56 -4.97 -15.53
N MET A 282 2.88 -4.19 -16.38
CA MET A 282 3.46 -3.68 -17.61
C MET A 282 4.66 -2.77 -17.32
N ASP A 283 4.58 -1.86 -16.35
CA ASP A 283 5.68 -0.98 -15.98
C ASP A 283 6.85 -1.73 -15.32
N ILE A 284 6.59 -2.84 -14.64
CA ILE A 284 7.62 -3.74 -14.11
C ILE A 284 8.36 -4.47 -15.24
N ARG A 285 7.61 -5.08 -16.17
CA ARG A 285 8.19 -5.88 -17.26
C ARG A 285 8.85 -5.04 -18.32
N TYR A 286 8.31 -3.84 -18.56
CA TYR A 286 8.75 -2.90 -19.57
C TYR A 286 8.83 -1.49 -18.97
N PRO A 287 9.83 -1.21 -18.11
CA PRO A 287 10.01 0.13 -17.55
C PRO A 287 10.10 1.21 -18.63
N LYS A 288 9.77 2.46 -18.28
CA LYS A 288 9.93 3.59 -19.22
C LYS A 288 11.34 3.65 -19.85
N SER A 289 12.37 3.34 -19.07
CA SER A 289 13.78 3.38 -19.50
C SER A 289 14.15 2.36 -20.60
N VAL A 290 13.30 1.36 -20.84
CA VAL A 290 13.47 0.39 -21.93
C VAL A 290 12.53 0.66 -23.10
N ARG A 291 11.32 1.15 -22.82
CA ARG A 291 10.31 1.49 -23.85
C ARG A 291 10.67 2.71 -24.69
N SER A 292 11.64 3.52 -24.27
CA SER A 292 11.98 4.80 -24.87
C SER A 292 13.47 5.08 -24.87
N ASN A 293 13.92 5.88 -25.83
CA ASN A 293 15.29 6.35 -25.95
C ASN A 293 15.35 7.82 -26.38
N SER A 294 16.41 8.52 -26.02
CA SER A 294 16.63 9.93 -26.37
C SER A 294 17.18 10.15 -27.79
N SER A 295 17.51 9.07 -28.51
CA SER A 295 17.99 9.12 -29.89
C SER A 295 17.36 8.01 -30.74
N VAL A 296 17.34 8.22 -32.07
CA VAL A 296 16.89 7.22 -33.03
C VAL A 296 17.70 5.95 -32.84
N GLN A 297 17.03 4.83 -32.65
CA GLN A 297 17.62 3.50 -32.55
C GLN A 297 17.50 2.73 -33.86
N TYR A 298 16.57 3.12 -34.73
CA TYR A 298 16.40 2.52 -36.05
C TYR A 298 15.63 3.46 -36.97
N THR A 299 16.01 3.48 -38.24
CA THR A 299 15.26 4.12 -39.32
C THR A 299 14.80 3.04 -40.29
N ASP A 300 13.51 3.01 -40.58
CA ASP A 300 12.97 2.08 -41.57
C ASP A 300 13.47 2.48 -42.97
N PRO A 301 14.16 1.59 -43.69
CA PRO A 301 14.81 1.95 -44.95
C PRO A 301 13.82 2.22 -46.10
N VAL A 302 12.55 1.78 -45.96
CA VAL A 302 11.52 1.94 -47.01
C VAL A 302 10.66 3.18 -46.73
N THR A 303 10.15 3.29 -45.51
CA THR A 303 9.23 4.36 -45.10
C THR A 303 9.94 5.58 -44.52
N LEU A 304 11.26 5.49 -44.28
CA LEU A 304 12.10 6.50 -43.62
C LEU A 304 11.65 6.87 -42.20
N LYS A 305 10.74 6.07 -41.61
CA LYS A 305 10.25 6.29 -40.24
C LYS A 305 11.37 6.02 -39.24
N GLN A 306 11.57 6.96 -38.32
CA GLN A 306 12.60 6.87 -37.28
C GLN A 306 12.01 6.42 -35.94
N TYR A 307 12.65 5.47 -35.26
CA TYR A 307 12.13 4.89 -34.04
C TYR A 307 13.11 5.06 -32.89
N TYR A 308 12.55 5.42 -31.73
CA TYR A 308 13.28 5.81 -30.52
C TYR A 308 13.02 4.81 -29.40
N VAL A 309 12.93 3.51 -29.72
CA VAL A 309 12.62 2.43 -28.78
C VAL A 309 13.82 1.51 -28.70
N LYS A 310 14.19 1.08 -27.49
CA LYS A 310 15.29 0.11 -27.32
C LYS A 310 14.80 -1.30 -27.66
N GLY A 311 15.62 -2.05 -28.39
CA GLY A 311 15.29 -3.42 -28.81
C GLY A 311 15.36 -4.44 -27.67
N ASN A 312 16.27 -4.26 -26.71
CA ASN A 312 16.44 -5.19 -25.59
C ASN A 312 15.72 -4.69 -24.34
N ASN A 313 14.69 -5.42 -23.89
CA ASN A 313 13.89 -5.11 -22.70
C ASN A 313 14.65 -5.28 -21.38
N LEU A 314 15.76 -6.00 -21.37
CA LEU A 314 16.60 -6.18 -20.18
C LEU A 314 17.68 -5.11 -20.05
N ASN A 315 17.92 -4.31 -21.10
CA ASN A 315 18.86 -3.20 -21.05
C ASN A 315 18.21 -1.96 -20.38
N ALA A 316 17.94 -2.11 -19.08
CA ALA A 316 17.23 -1.14 -18.27
C ALA A 316 18.16 -0.34 -17.35
N THR A 317 17.73 0.88 -17.05
CA THR A 317 18.39 1.78 -16.07
C THR A 317 17.40 2.24 -15.00
N SER A 318 16.32 1.47 -14.79
CA SER A 318 15.40 1.62 -13.67
C SER A 318 14.42 0.45 -13.60
N SER A 319 13.91 0.16 -12.41
CA SER A 319 12.83 -0.79 -12.13
C SER A 319 11.80 -0.14 -11.20
N LEU A 320 10.65 -0.78 -10.95
CA LEU A 320 9.64 -0.24 -10.03
C LEU A 320 10.25 -0.04 -8.63
N VAL A 321 10.88 -1.08 -8.09
CA VAL A 321 11.52 -1.05 -6.76
C VAL A 321 12.63 -0.01 -6.71
N SER A 322 13.49 0.08 -7.74
CA SER A 322 14.58 1.06 -7.76
C SER A 322 14.12 2.51 -7.88
N ARG A 323 12.82 2.76 -8.10
CA ARG A 323 12.24 4.09 -8.16
C ARG A 323 11.60 4.52 -6.83
N ILE A 324 11.28 3.56 -5.96
CA ILE A 324 10.60 3.78 -4.68
C ILE A 324 11.48 3.46 -3.46
N ASP A 325 12.50 2.61 -3.62
CA ASP A 325 13.39 2.21 -2.54
C ASP A 325 14.78 2.84 -2.70
N SER A 326 15.00 3.92 -1.96
CA SER A 326 16.27 4.65 -1.92
C SER A 326 17.43 3.89 -1.27
N THR A 327 17.18 2.75 -0.63
CA THR A 327 18.19 1.90 0.02
C THR A 327 18.86 0.94 -0.97
N LEU A 328 18.33 0.79 -2.19
CA LEU A 328 18.81 -0.15 -3.19
C LEU A 328 19.49 0.56 -4.39
N LEU A 329 20.50 -0.11 -4.95
CA LEU A 329 21.05 0.16 -6.27
C LEU A 329 20.61 -0.95 -7.22
N LEU A 330 20.17 -0.55 -8.41
CA LEU A 330 19.82 -1.47 -9.48
C LEU A 330 21.05 -1.75 -10.35
N ALA A 331 21.30 -3.02 -10.67
CA ALA A 331 22.11 -3.42 -11.81
C ALA A 331 21.26 -3.46 -13.07
N ASN A 332 21.83 -3.02 -14.18
CA ASN A 332 21.24 -3.23 -15.48
C ASN A 332 21.07 -4.75 -15.71
N PRO A 333 19.84 -5.27 -15.87
CA PRO A 333 19.59 -6.70 -15.94
C PRO A 333 20.30 -7.43 -17.09
N PHE A 334 20.69 -6.70 -18.15
CA PHE A 334 21.43 -7.24 -19.28
C PHE A 334 22.95 -7.22 -19.09
N THR A 335 23.51 -6.14 -18.54
CA THR A 335 24.98 -5.98 -18.42
C THR A 335 25.54 -6.37 -17.06
N GLY A 336 24.69 -6.51 -16.03
CA GLY A 336 25.10 -6.76 -14.65
C GLY A 336 25.77 -5.56 -13.96
N VAL A 337 25.91 -4.42 -14.65
CA VAL A 337 26.57 -3.23 -14.10
C VAL A 337 25.61 -2.48 -13.16
N PHE A 338 26.01 -2.35 -11.90
CA PHE A 338 25.29 -1.56 -10.90
C PHE A 338 25.37 -0.06 -11.19
N ALA A 339 24.25 0.62 -11.01
CA ALA A 339 24.21 2.07 -11.00
C ALA A 339 25.11 2.64 -9.89
N GLY A 340 25.80 3.74 -10.17
CA GLY A 340 26.61 4.46 -9.17
C GLY A 340 25.76 5.21 -8.14
N SER A 341 24.49 5.47 -8.45
CA SER A 341 23.54 6.17 -7.59
C SER A 341 22.14 5.58 -7.70
N HIS A 342 21.29 5.89 -6.73
CA HIS A 342 19.86 5.57 -6.78
C HIS A 342 19.20 6.23 -8.01
N GLN A 343 18.26 5.53 -8.65
CA GLN A 343 17.69 5.88 -9.96
C GLN A 343 16.24 6.38 -9.89
N GLY A 344 15.78 6.84 -8.74
CA GLY A 344 14.46 7.47 -8.63
C GLY A 344 14.28 8.38 -7.43
N ASP A 345 13.09 8.96 -7.35
CA ASP A 345 12.64 9.83 -6.27
C ASP A 345 11.13 9.65 -6.00
N MET A 346 10.49 8.62 -6.57
CA MET A 346 9.02 8.47 -6.52
C MET A 346 8.49 8.29 -5.09
N ALA A 347 9.32 7.87 -4.13
CA ALA A 347 8.96 7.77 -2.72
C ALA A 347 9.24 9.05 -1.90
N TYR A 348 10.06 10.00 -2.38
CA TYR A 348 10.52 11.14 -1.57
C TYR A 348 10.36 12.53 -2.23
N GLY A 349 10.54 12.64 -3.55
CA GLY A 349 10.50 13.93 -4.27
C GLY A 349 9.10 14.48 -4.54
N ASP A 350 8.08 13.61 -4.53
CA ASP A 350 6.68 13.92 -4.84
C ASP A 350 5.73 13.64 -3.64
N GLY A 351 6.26 13.63 -2.39
CA GLY A 351 5.48 13.32 -1.18
C GLY A 351 5.19 11.83 -0.94
N GLY A 352 6.05 10.96 -1.49
CA GLY A 352 5.71 9.67 -2.13
C GLY A 352 5.31 8.47 -1.28
N LEU A 353 6.16 7.91 -0.41
CA LEU A 353 5.87 6.67 0.33
C LEU A 353 6.67 6.62 1.63
N LYS A 354 6.03 6.18 2.72
CA LYS A 354 6.68 5.93 4.00
C LYS A 354 7.53 4.65 3.94
N PRO A 355 8.57 4.49 4.79
CA PRO A 355 9.42 3.31 4.79
C PRO A 355 8.67 1.96 4.90
N ASN A 356 7.63 1.90 5.73
CA ASN A 356 6.78 0.72 5.88
C ASN A 356 5.94 0.42 4.63
N GLU A 357 5.50 1.45 3.89
CA GLU A 357 4.78 1.32 2.62
C GLU A 357 5.72 0.81 1.52
N VAL A 358 6.96 1.31 1.49
CA VAL A 358 8.03 0.79 0.60
C VAL A 358 8.30 -0.68 0.91
N ALA A 359 8.44 -1.05 2.19
CA ALA A 359 8.64 -2.44 2.61
C ALA A 359 7.47 -3.35 2.17
N LEU A 360 6.24 -2.88 2.30
CA LEU A 360 5.05 -3.62 1.87
C LEU A 360 5.03 -3.85 0.36
N ILE A 361 5.36 -2.83 -0.43
CA ILE A 361 5.48 -2.95 -1.88
C ILE A 361 6.61 -3.93 -2.25
N LYS A 362 7.75 -3.91 -1.55
CA LYS A 362 8.84 -4.87 -1.77
C LYS A 362 8.43 -6.30 -1.46
N ALA A 363 7.75 -6.55 -0.34
CA ALA A 363 7.26 -7.89 -0.01
C ALA A 363 6.33 -8.43 -1.08
N TRP A 364 5.38 -7.63 -1.56
CA TRP A 364 4.58 -8.00 -2.72
C TRP A 364 5.45 -8.27 -3.96
N TYR A 365 6.35 -7.35 -4.29
CA TYR A 365 7.16 -7.42 -5.51
C TYR A 365 7.97 -8.72 -5.62
N PHE A 366 8.64 -9.13 -4.53
CA PHE A 366 9.45 -10.35 -4.53
C PHE A 366 8.59 -11.61 -4.41
N ALA A 367 7.47 -11.56 -3.69
CA ALA A 367 6.58 -12.72 -3.53
C ALA A 367 5.69 -12.99 -4.76
N ASP A 368 5.40 -12.02 -5.62
CA ASP A 368 4.40 -12.19 -6.69
C ASP A 368 4.92 -13.03 -7.86
N PRO A 369 4.33 -14.19 -8.19
CA PRO A 369 4.76 -15.02 -9.31
C PRO A 369 4.50 -14.39 -10.68
N ASN A 370 3.66 -13.35 -10.77
CA ASN A 370 3.43 -12.63 -12.03
C ASN A 370 4.57 -11.68 -12.39
N ILE A 371 5.47 -11.39 -11.46
CA ILE A 371 6.69 -10.62 -11.70
C ILE A 371 7.79 -11.63 -12.08
N PRO A 372 8.34 -11.56 -13.31
CA PRO A 372 9.36 -12.51 -13.73
C PRO A 372 10.63 -12.42 -12.89
N ASP A 373 11.28 -13.55 -12.63
CA ASP A 373 12.49 -13.62 -11.80
C ASP A 373 13.63 -12.75 -12.33
N VAL A 374 13.75 -12.55 -13.64
CA VAL A 374 14.76 -11.63 -14.20
C VAL A 374 14.62 -10.20 -13.66
N TRP A 375 13.41 -9.78 -13.29
CA TRP A 375 13.12 -8.47 -12.69
C TRP A 375 13.22 -8.46 -11.16
N LYS A 376 13.38 -9.63 -10.53
CA LYS A 376 13.66 -9.76 -9.08
C LYS A 376 15.14 -10.00 -8.81
N TYR A 377 15.75 -10.90 -9.56
CA TYR A 377 17.04 -11.52 -9.28
C TYR A 377 18.00 -11.50 -10.47
N GLY A 378 17.61 -10.90 -11.61
CA GLY A 378 18.45 -10.83 -12.79
C GLY A 378 18.54 -12.14 -13.57
N GLN A 379 19.33 -12.11 -14.63
CA GLN A 379 19.64 -13.31 -15.41
C GLN A 379 20.47 -14.29 -14.58
N ASN A 380 20.12 -15.58 -14.63
CA ASN A 380 20.83 -16.66 -13.93
C ASN A 380 21.02 -16.40 -12.43
N ASN A 381 20.08 -15.70 -11.78
CA ASN A 381 20.16 -15.35 -10.37
C ASN A 381 21.42 -14.54 -9.98
N ALA A 382 21.98 -13.75 -10.90
CA ALA A 382 23.16 -12.91 -10.62
C ALA A 382 22.89 -11.87 -9.50
N GLY A 383 21.63 -11.51 -9.33
CA GLY A 383 21.12 -10.45 -8.47
C GLY A 383 21.19 -9.10 -9.16
N ILE A 384 20.08 -8.35 -9.15
CA ILE A 384 20.01 -7.00 -9.74
C ILE A 384 19.73 -5.90 -8.73
N TYR A 385 19.46 -6.25 -7.48
CA TYR A 385 19.34 -5.27 -6.41
C TYR A 385 20.47 -5.44 -5.42
N LYS A 386 21.11 -4.34 -5.07
CA LYS A 386 22.20 -4.29 -4.08
C LYS A 386 21.88 -3.25 -3.02
N TYR A 387 21.93 -3.63 -1.76
CA TYR A 387 21.80 -2.70 -0.65
C TYR A 387 22.96 -1.70 -0.64
N ARG A 388 22.63 -0.42 -0.55
CA ARG A 388 23.62 0.67 -0.55
C ARG A 388 24.51 0.64 0.69
N LYS A 389 23.93 0.29 1.83
CA LYS A 389 24.60 0.33 3.12
C LYS A 389 25.58 -0.83 3.30
N THR A 390 25.16 -2.04 2.95
CA THR A 390 25.90 -3.28 3.21
C THR A 390 26.62 -3.81 1.97
N GLY A 391 26.16 -3.43 0.77
CA GLY A 391 26.63 -4.01 -0.48
C GLY A 391 26.06 -5.42 -0.76
N THR A 392 25.19 -5.95 0.11
CA THR A 392 24.56 -7.26 -0.10
C THR A 392 23.73 -7.25 -1.36
N ILE A 393 23.90 -8.29 -2.18
CA ILE A 393 23.14 -8.48 -3.40
C ILE A 393 21.97 -9.42 -3.12
N ILE A 394 20.78 -9.01 -3.53
CA ILE A 394 19.57 -9.82 -3.45
C ILE A 394 19.59 -10.88 -4.56
N ARG A 395 19.44 -12.14 -4.15
CA ARG A 395 19.37 -13.34 -4.99
C ARG A 395 18.24 -14.24 -4.48
N HIS A 396 17.75 -15.13 -5.35
CA HIS A 396 16.84 -16.22 -5.01
C HIS A 396 17.52 -17.27 -4.12
#